data_AF-A0A2D0HAS2-F1
#
_entry.id   AF-A0A2D0HAS2-F1
#
_cell.length_a   1.000
_cell.length_b   1.000
_cell.length_c   1.000
_cell.angle_alpha   90.00
_cell.angle_beta   90.00
_cell.angle_gamma   90.00
#
_symmetry.space_group_name_H-M   'P 1'
#
loop_
_entity.id
_entity.type
_entity.pdbx_description
1 polymer ?
#
loop_
_entity_poly.entity_id
_entity_poly.type
_entity_poly.pdbx_seq_one_letter_code
_entity_poly.pdbx_strand_id
1 'polypeptide(L)'
;MKLPNRECAIVEIDKIAHYCLNPEHPEGKHKARVFKSALDLNLDDAEELQAILLQAVANYDAIPGKRNLYGQKYIIDFPLNRSDKQAIIQSI
;
A
#
# COMPACT_ATOMS: atom_id res chain seq x y z
N MET A 1 -12.56 -8.70 8.98
CA MET A 1 -12.06 -10.10 8.93
C MET A 1 -10.59 -10.07 8.58
N LYS A 2 -9.81 -11.13 8.82
CA LYS A 2 -8.43 -11.15 8.33
C LYS A 2 -8.35 -11.55 6.85
N LEU A 3 -7.30 -11.09 6.16
CA LEU A 3 -7.06 -11.50 4.77
C LEU A 3 -6.86 -13.03 4.73
N PRO A 4 -7.54 -13.75 3.81
CA PRO A 4 -7.28 -15.17 3.59
C PRO A 4 -5.85 -15.41 3.06
N ASN A 5 -5.19 -16.48 3.50
CA ASN A 5 -3.83 -16.86 3.09
C ASN A 5 -2.79 -15.72 3.19
N ARG A 6 -2.90 -14.90 4.24
CA ARG A 6 -2.10 -13.68 4.41
C ARG A 6 -0.59 -13.94 4.51
N GLU A 7 -0.20 -15.13 4.97
CA GLU A 7 1.17 -15.62 5.05
C GLU A 7 1.83 -15.80 3.67
N CYS A 8 1.02 -15.93 2.62
CA CYS A 8 1.44 -16.01 1.23
C CYS A 8 1.27 -14.66 0.50
N ALA A 9 1.02 -13.56 1.22
CA ALA A 9 0.81 -12.26 0.60
C ALA A 9 2.10 -11.77 -0.06
N ILE A 10 1.96 -11.28 -1.30
CA ILE A 10 3.06 -10.73 -2.09
C ILE A 10 2.77 -9.25 -2.32
N VAL A 11 3.73 -8.41 -1.94
CA VAL A 11 3.75 -6.99 -2.28
C VAL A 11 4.96 -6.80 -3.19
N GLU A 12 4.73 -6.67 -4.50
CA GLU A 12 5.83 -6.52 -5.47
C GLU A 12 6.56 -5.19 -5.27
N ILE A 13 7.87 -5.25 -5.02
CA ILE A 13 8.69 -4.05 -4.82
C ILE A 13 8.68 -3.17 -6.07
N ASP A 14 8.65 -3.77 -7.26
CA ASP A 14 8.60 -3.04 -8.53
C ASP A 14 7.33 -2.22 -8.66
N LYS A 15 6.18 -2.71 -8.17
CA LYS A 15 4.93 -1.94 -8.16
C LYS A 15 5.00 -0.76 -7.18
N ILE A 16 5.77 -0.88 -6.10
CA ILE A 16 5.98 0.24 -5.18
C ILE A 16 6.91 1.26 -5.82
N ALA A 17 8.11 0.84 -6.20
CA ALA A 17 9.16 1.72 -6.70
C ALA A 17 8.79 2.34 -8.05
N HIS A 18 8.35 1.55 -9.03
CA HIS A 18 8.15 2.03 -10.40
C HIS A 18 6.75 2.60 -10.66
N TYR A 19 5.76 2.35 -9.78
CA TYR A 19 4.40 2.86 -9.93
C TYR A 19 3.93 3.72 -8.75
N CYS A 20 3.87 3.20 -7.52
CA CYS A 20 3.28 3.93 -6.40
C CYS A 20 4.08 5.17 -5.95
N LEU A 21 5.41 5.05 -5.89
CA LEU A 21 6.32 6.09 -5.41
C LEU A 21 7.11 6.77 -6.55
N ASN A 22 6.81 6.43 -7.80
CA ASN A 22 7.45 7.01 -8.97
C ASN A 22 6.74 8.31 -9.42
N PRO A 23 7.38 9.49 -9.27
CA PRO A 23 6.82 10.76 -9.72
C PRO A 23 6.77 10.89 -11.26
N GLU A 24 7.56 10.09 -11.98
CA GLU A 24 7.64 10.12 -13.45
C GLU A 24 6.66 9.13 -14.12
N HIS A 25 6.01 8.25 -13.34
CA HIS A 25 5.09 7.27 -13.92
C HIS A 25 3.83 7.98 -14.46
N PRO A 26 3.41 7.71 -15.72
CA PRO A 26 2.29 8.42 -16.36
C PRO A 26 1.01 8.43 -15.52
N GLU A 27 0.65 7.26 -14.96
CA GLU A 27 -0.51 7.09 -14.06
C GLU A 27 -0.17 7.22 -12.56
N GLY A 28 0.93 6.59 -12.10
CA GLY A 28 1.33 6.49 -10.69
C GLY A 28 1.81 7.80 -10.05
N LYS A 29 2.24 8.80 -10.82
CA LYS A 29 2.76 10.09 -10.32
C LYS A 29 1.85 10.78 -9.30
N HIS A 30 0.53 10.65 -9.45
CA HIS A 30 -0.43 11.24 -8.52
C HIS A 30 -0.40 10.57 -7.15
N LYS A 31 -0.11 9.27 -7.10
CA LYS A 31 0.09 8.52 -5.85
C LYS A 31 1.41 8.94 -5.21
N ALA A 32 2.49 9.00 -5.99
CA ALA A 32 3.81 9.42 -5.52
C ALA A 32 3.74 10.81 -4.87
N ARG A 33 3.04 11.76 -5.51
CA ARG A 33 2.79 13.09 -4.95
C ARG A 33 2.06 13.05 -3.61
N VAL A 34 1.01 12.23 -3.49
CA VAL A 34 0.23 12.11 -2.24
C VAL A 34 1.08 11.48 -1.14
N PHE A 35 1.82 10.40 -1.43
CA PHE A 35 2.74 9.77 -0.49
C PHE A 35 3.81 10.75 0.01
N LYS A 36 4.44 11.51 -0.90
CA LYS A 36 5.44 12.51 -0.53
C LYS A 36 4.83 13.61 0.34
N SER A 37 3.67 14.14 -0.06
CA SER A 37 3.04 15.21 0.70
C SER A 37 2.59 14.74 2.10
N ALA A 38 1.88 13.62 2.16
CA ALA A 38 1.19 13.16 3.36
C ALA A 38 2.11 12.43 4.36
N LEU A 39 3.17 11.77 3.89
CA LEU A 39 4.02 10.91 4.72
C LEU A 39 5.52 11.09 4.45
N ASP A 40 5.88 12.00 3.55
CA ASP A 40 7.26 12.20 3.10
C ASP A 40 7.92 10.97 2.45
N LEU A 41 7.10 10.01 2.01
CA LEU A 41 7.56 8.81 1.31
C LEU A 41 7.90 9.13 -0.14
N ASN A 42 9.04 8.63 -0.60
CA ASN A 42 9.54 8.74 -1.97
C ASN A 42 10.16 7.43 -2.44
N LEU A 43 10.77 7.42 -3.63
CA LEU A 43 11.34 6.22 -4.24
C LEU A 43 12.34 5.48 -3.33
N ASP A 44 13.15 6.23 -2.58
CA ASP A 44 14.16 5.65 -1.67
C ASP A 44 13.52 4.91 -0.48
N ASP A 45 12.24 5.16 -0.22
CA ASP A 45 11.47 4.57 0.87
C ASP A 45 10.62 3.35 0.41
N ALA A 46 10.89 2.81 -0.79
CA ALA A 46 10.09 1.73 -1.37
C ALA A 46 10.10 0.45 -0.52
N GLU A 47 11.25 0.05 0.01
CA GLU A 47 11.38 -1.12 0.89
C GLU A 47 10.66 -0.88 2.23
N GLU A 48 10.72 0.34 2.77
CA GLU A 48 9.99 0.74 3.97
C GLU A 48 8.49 0.54 3.77
N LEU A 49 7.93 1.10 2.69
CA LEU A 49 6.50 0.96 2.38
C LEU A 49 6.11 -0.50 2.11
N GLN A 50 6.97 -1.29 1.48
CA GLN A 50 6.73 -2.72 1.25
C GLN A 50 6.56 -3.47 2.58
N ALA A 51 7.51 -3.27 3.50
CA ALA A 51 7.49 -3.91 4.81
C ALA A 51 6.25 -3.50 5.61
N ILE A 52 5.89 -2.22 5.58
CA ILE A 52 4.67 -1.70 6.23
C ILE A 52 3.42 -2.38 5.67
N LEU A 53 3.30 -2.53 4.36
CA LEU A 53 2.13 -3.16 3.73
C LEU A 53 2.03 -4.66 4.09
N LEU A 54 3.15 -5.38 4.11
CA LEU A 54 3.18 -6.78 4.55
C LEU A 54 2.79 -6.92 6.02
N GLN A 55 3.28 -6.04 6.90
CA GLN A 55 2.85 -5.99 8.29
C GLN A 55 1.37 -5.65 8.41
N ALA A 56 0.85 -4.76 7.56
CA ALA A 56 -0.55 -4.40 7.60
C ALA A 56 -1.46 -5.59 7.25
N VAL A 57 -1.06 -6.39 6.26
CA VAL A 57 -1.73 -7.63 5.88
C VAL A 57 -1.80 -8.64 7.03
N ALA A 58 -0.76 -8.72 7.86
CA ALA A 58 -0.76 -9.58 9.04
C ALA A 58 -1.70 -9.08 10.16
N ASN A 59 -1.68 -7.77 10.41
CA ASN A 59 -2.16 -7.18 11.65
C ASN A 59 -3.55 -6.53 11.57
N TYR A 60 -3.95 -5.99 10.41
CA TYR A 60 -5.23 -5.29 10.25
C TYR A 60 -6.30 -6.19 9.65
N ASP A 61 -7.52 -5.69 9.72
CA ASP A 61 -8.66 -6.37 9.13
C ASP A 61 -8.83 -5.95 7.67
N ALA A 62 -9.08 -6.94 6.83
CA ALA A 62 -9.51 -6.80 5.45
C ALA A 62 -11.04 -6.71 5.36
N ILE A 63 -11.49 -5.86 4.46
CA ILE A 63 -12.89 -5.68 4.08
C ILE A 63 -13.05 -6.24 2.67
N PRO A 64 -13.96 -7.22 2.44
CA PRO A 64 -14.21 -7.74 1.10
C PRO A 64 -14.81 -6.63 0.22
N GLY A 65 -14.16 -6.35 -0.90
CA GLY A 65 -14.61 -5.42 -1.92
C GLY A 65 -15.42 -6.10 -3.03
N LYS A 66 -15.34 -5.53 -4.25
CA LYS A 66 -16.02 -6.10 -5.42
C LYS A 66 -15.33 -7.38 -5.90
N ARG A 67 -16.12 -8.43 -6.12
CA ARG A 67 -15.68 -9.63 -6.83
C ARG A 67 -15.64 -9.37 -8.34
N ASN A 68 -14.60 -9.82 -9.02
CA ASN A 68 -14.47 -9.75 -10.47
C ASN A 68 -13.99 -11.10 -11.04
N LEU A 69 -13.72 -11.14 -12.36
CA LEU A 69 -13.25 -12.33 -13.06
C LEU A 69 -11.91 -12.88 -12.52
N TYR A 70 -11.14 -12.06 -11.80
CA TYR A 70 -9.83 -12.40 -11.24
C TYR A 70 -9.90 -12.78 -9.76
N GLY A 71 -11.11 -12.80 -9.16
CA GLY A 71 -11.32 -13.22 -7.78
C GLY A 71 -11.96 -12.15 -6.91
N GLN A 72 -11.74 -12.27 -5.60
CA GLN A 72 -12.29 -11.38 -4.57
C GLN A 72 -11.26 -10.31 -4.22
N LYS A 73 -11.61 -9.03 -4.39
CA LYS A 73 -10.79 -7.93 -3.88
C LYS A 73 -10.96 -7.79 -2.37
N TYR A 74 -9.90 -7.38 -1.71
CA TYR A 74 -9.92 -7.04 -0.29
C TYR A 74 -9.26 -5.68 -0.10
N ILE A 75 -9.83 -4.88 0.80
CA ILE A 75 -9.33 -3.56 1.15
C ILE A 75 -8.85 -3.61 2.59
N ILE A 76 -7.64 -3.13 2.84
CA ILE A 76 -7.11 -2.96 4.19
C ILE A 76 -6.82 -1.47 4.37
N ASP A 77 -7.56 -0.85 5.28
CA ASP A 77 -7.30 0.52 5.71
C ASP A 77 -6.56 0.48 7.05
N PHE A 78 -5.45 1.21 7.16
CA PHE A 78 -4.67 1.28 8.39
C PHE A 78 -3.99 2.64 8.56
N PRO A 79 -3.84 3.12 9.81
CA PRO A 79 -3.07 4.32 10.08
C PRO A 79 -1.57 4.04 9.91
N LEU A 80 -0.88 4.93 9.22
CA LEU A 80 0.57 4.98 9.16
C LEU A 80 1.04 6.29 9.79
N ASN A 81 1.86 6.16 10.83
CA ASN A 81 2.58 7.26 11.46
C ASN A 81 4.02 7.22 10.98
N ARG A 82 4.51 8.32 10.41
CA ARG A 82 5.90 8.47 9.96
C ARG A 82 6.40 9.83 10.38
N SER A 83 7.36 9.86 11.29
CA SER A 83 7.85 11.08 11.93
C SER A 83 6.71 11.88 12.58
N ASP A 84 6.51 13.13 12.18
CA ASP A 84 5.44 14.03 12.61
C ASP A 84 4.17 13.92 11.75
N LYS A 85 4.16 13.04 10.75
CA LYS A 85 3.06 12.88 9.80
C LYS A 85 2.23 11.62 10.08
N GLN A 86 0.94 11.73 9.80
CA GLN A 86 -0.01 10.61 9.90
C GLN A 86 -0.97 10.63 8.71
N ALA A 87 -1.24 9.46 8.15
CA ALA A 87 -2.26 9.25 7.13
C ALA A 87 -2.91 7.88 7.26
N ILE A 88 -4.12 7.73 6.73
CA ILE A 88 -4.72 6.42 6.49
C ILE A 88 -4.24 5.90 5.13
N ILE A 89 -3.61 4.73 5.13
CA ILE A 89 -3.27 4.01 3.91
C ILE A 89 -4.41 3.06 3.57
N GLN A 90 -4.88 3.14 2.33
CA GLN A 90 -5.82 2.21 1.74
C GLN A 90 -5.09 1.28 0.77
N SER A 91 -4.98 0.00 1.14
CA SER A 91 -4.40 -1.06 0.30
C SER A 91 -5.52 -1.83 -0.40
N ILE A 92 -5.50 -1.89 -1.74
CA ILE A 92 -6.52 -2.53 -2.63
C ILE A 92 -5.86 -3.49 -3.62
#